data_AF-A0A6B2VC13-F1
#
_entry.id   AF-A0A6B2VC13-F1
#
_cell.length_a   1.000
_cell.length_b   1.000
_cell.length_c   1.000
_cell.angle_alpha   90.00
_cell.angle_beta   90.00
_cell.angle_gamma   90.00
#
_symmetry.space_group_name_H-M   'P 1'
#
loop_
_entity.id
_entity.type
_entity.pdbx_description
1 polymer ?
#
loop_
_entity_poly.entity_id
_entity_poly.type
_entity_poly.pdbx_seq_one_letter_code
_entity_poly.pdbx_strand_id
1 'polypeptide(L)'
;ARHDAARAERQAEQVAGVLAAPDARTRSVRVAGGAGTLVVSAGRDRAVFMASGMPEPPSGKVYQLWFDDGGTMRSAGLMDPGRSTQTVLMRGAVDGASGVGITVEPAGGSRRPTTAPIALLGMPA
;
A
#
# COMPACT_ATOMS: atom_id res chain seq x y z
N ALA A 1 -25.07 7.45 2.15
CA ALA A 1 -24.83 8.69 1.37
C ALA A 1 -23.96 9.70 2.12
N ARG A 2 -24.50 10.53 3.06
CA ARG A 2 -23.69 11.56 3.76
C ARG A 2 -22.51 10.98 4.57
N HIS A 3 -22.70 9.86 5.25
CA HIS A 3 -21.63 9.18 5.99
C HIS A 3 -20.52 8.63 5.08
N ASP A 4 -20.87 8.18 3.88
CA ASP A 4 -19.91 7.62 2.92
C ASP A 4 -19.07 8.72 2.29
N ALA A 5 -19.71 9.83 1.90
CA ALA A 5 -19.03 11.03 1.42
C ALA A 5 -18.02 11.55 2.46
N ALA A 6 -18.44 11.69 3.72
CA ALA A 6 -17.54 12.13 4.78
C ALA A 6 -16.37 11.17 5.05
N ARG A 7 -16.55 9.85 4.83
CA ARG A 7 -15.44 8.87 4.92
C ARG A 7 -14.47 9.02 3.76
N ALA A 8 -14.98 9.18 2.54
CA ALA A 8 -14.17 9.38 1.35
C ALA A 8 -13.37 10.68 1.42
N GLU A 9 -13.98 11.78 1.87
CA GLU A 9 -13.32 13.07 2.10
C GLU A 9 -12.16 12.95 3.09
N ARG A 10 -12.40 12.35 4.27
CA ARG A 10 -11.33 12.14 5.26
C ARG A 10 -10.19 11.28 4.73
N GLN A 11 -10.50 10.27 3.92
CA GLN A 11 -9.47 9.43 3.32
C GLN A 11 -8.66 10.21 2.27
N ALA A 12 -9.32 11.04 1.45
CA ALA A 12 -8.66 11.90 0.47
C ALA A 12 -7.75 12.94 1.15
N GLU A 13 -8.21 13.56 2.24
CA GLU A 13 -7.41 14.48 3.06
C GLU A 13 -6.18 13.79 3.67
N GLN A 14 -6.32 12.55 4.15
CA GLN A 14 -5.19 11.79 4.69
C GLN A 14 -4.16 11.45 3.60
N VAL A 15 -4.61 11.03 2.43
CA VAL A 15 -3.73 10.80 1.27
C VAL A 15 -3.01 12.09 0.89
N ALA A 16 -3.76 13.17 0.68
CA ALA A 16 -3.20 14.48 0.33
C ALA A 16 -2.20 14.96 1.40
N GLY A 17 -2.50 14.76 2.67
CA GLY A 17 -1.63 15.06 3.79
C GLY A 17 -0.28 14.34 3.69
N VAL A 18 -0.27 13.04 3.40
CA VAL A 18 0.99 12.29 3.22
C VAL A 18 1.76 12.79 1.99
N LEU A 19 1.09 12.96 0.85
CA LEU A 19 1.74 13.35 -0.40
C LEU A 19 2.33 14.76 -0.35
N ALA A 20 1.67 15.69 0.34
CA ALA A 20 2.10 17.08 0.48
C ALA A 20 3.02 17.33 1.69
N ALA A 21 3.46 16.26 2.39
CA ALA A 21 4.33 16.42 3.54
C ALA A 21 5.70 16.98 3.16
N PRO A 22 6.25 17.97 3.90
CA PRO A 22 7.61 18.45 3.67
C PRO A 22 8.68 17.34 3.83
N ASP A 23 8.37 16.34 4.64
CA ASP A 23 9.21 15.16 4.88
C ASP A 23 8.79 13.95 4.04
N ALA A 24 7.91 14.11 3.04
CA ALA A 24 7.50 13.03 2.17
C ALA A 24 8.68 12.51 1.36
N ARG A 25 8.98 11.22 1.50
CA ARG A 25 10.00 10.50 0.73
C ARG A 25 9.36 9.43 -0.13
N THR A 26 9.94 9.16 -1.29
CA THR A 26 9.36 8.22 -2.26
C THR A 26 10.34 7.13 -2.69
N ARG A 27 9.81 5.95 -2.99
CA ARG A 27 10.56 4.86 -3.63
C ARG A 27 9.66 4.12 -4.60
N SER A 28 10.18 3.86 -5.79
CA SER A 28 9.46 3.11 -6.82
C SER A 28 10.05 1.72 -7.05
N VAL A 29 9.21 0.79 -7.49
CA VAL A 29 9.58 -0.58 -7.87
C VAL A 29 8.76 -1.02 -9.08
N ARG A 30 9.31 -1.91 -9.90
CA ARG A 30 8.50 -2.69 -10.85
C ARG A 30 7.88 -3.88 -10.14
N VAL A 31 6.61 -4.12 -10.35
CA VAL A 31 5.86 -5.19 -9.67
C VAL A 31 4.88 -5.82 -10.66
N ALA A 32 4.96 -7.15 -10.83
CA ALA A 32 4.09 -7.93 -11.72
C ALA A 32 3.89 -7.34 -13.14
N GLY A 33 4.88 -6.64 -13.71
CA GLY A 33 4.76 -6.00 -15.04
C GLY A 33 4.19 -4.57 -15.02
N GLY A 34 3.67 -4.11 -13.88
CA GLY A 34 3.35 -2.70 -13.61
C GLY A 34 4.41 -1.99 -12.77
N ALA A 35 4.03 -0.85 -12.19
CA ALA A 35 4.86 -0.07 -11.30
C ALA A 35 4.13 0.25 -9.97
N GLY A 36 4.92 0.33 -8.91
CA GLY A 36 4.48 0.75 -7.58
C GLY A 36 5.36 1.88 -7.06
N THR A 37 4.76 2.90 -6.47
CA THR A 37 5.47 3.99 -5.78
C THR A 37 4.97 4.07 -4.35
N LEU A 38 5.88 3.85 -3.40
CA LEU A 38 5.67 4.08 -1.98
C LEU A 38 6.02 5.53 -1.66
N VAL A 39 5.13 6.24 -0.97
CA VAL A 39 5.36 7.57 -0.39
C VAL A 39 5.21 7.46 1.12
N VAL A 40 6.19 7.93 1.88
CA VAL A 40 6.20 7.86 3.34
C VAL A 40 6.43 9.25 3.91
N SER A 41 5.64 9.63 4.91
CA SER A 41 5.90 10.79 5.77
C SER A 41 6.10 10.27 7.19
N ALA A 42 7.33 10.36 7.69
CA ALA A 42 7.71 9.85 9.00
C ALA A 42 7.09 10.69 10.12
N GLY A 43 7.07 12.02 9.97
CA GLY A 43 6.45 12.94 10.92
C GLY A 43 4.94 12.79 11.02
N ARG A 44 4.29 12.23 10.00
CA ARG A 44 2.86 11.85 10.05
C ARG A 44 2.64 10.38 10.40
N ASP A 45 3.69 9.56 10.44
CA ASP A 45 3.63 8.12 10.65
C ASP A 45 2.63 7.43 9.71
N ARG A 46 2.71 7.78 8.43
CA ARG A 46 1.80 7.30 7.38
C ARG A 46 2.52 7.05 6.07
N ALA A 47 1.95 6.11 5.30
CA ALA A 47 2.40 5.78 3.97
C ALA A 47 1.24 5.67 2.97
N VAL A 48 1.53 6.00 1.72
CA VAL A 48 0.64 5.85 0.57
C VAL A 48 1.36 5.00 -0.47
N PHE A 49 0.65 4.03 -1.04
CA PHE A 49 1.14 3.25 -2.17
C PHE A 49 0.35 3.60 -3.42
N MET A 50 1.05 3.98 -4.49
CA MET A 50 0.48 4.29 -5.79
C MET A 50 0.84 3.18 -6.77
N ALA A 51 -0.16 2.45 -7.24
CA ALA A 51 -0.01 1.44 -8.28
C ALA A 51 -0.32 2.06 -9.65
N SER A 52 0.43 1.65 -10.68
CA SER A 52 0.20 2.05 -12.07
C SER A 52 0.42 0.86 -13.00
N GLY A 53 -0.56 0.60 -13.88
CA GLY A 53 -0.49 -0.46 -14.88
C GLY A 53 -0.31 -1.87 -14.32
N MET A 54 -0.75 -2.12 -13.08
CA MET A 54 -0.73 -3.45 -12.48
C MET A 54 -1.69 -4.37 -13.24
N PRO A 55 -1.27 -5.57 -13.67
CA PRO A 55 -2.19 -6.55 -14.24
C PRO A 55 -3.21 -7.01 -13.21
N GLU A 56 -4.40 -7.41 -13.69
CA GLU A 56 -5.41 -8.03 -12.85
C GLU A 56 -4.82 -9.28 -12.16
N PRO A 57 -5.00 -9.43 -10.84
CA PRO A 57 -4.55 -10.64 -10.15
C PRO A 57 -5.35 -11.86 -10.64
N PRO A 58 -4.85 -13.10 -10.43
CA PRO A 58 -5.61 -14.30 -10.77
C PRO A 58 -7.02 -14.32 -10.15
N SER A 59 -7.97 -15.01 -10.79
CA SER A 59 -9.34 -15.06 -10.29
C SER A 59 -9.42 -15.50 -8.82
N GLY A 60 -10.22 -14.78 -8.03
CA GLY A 60 -10.35 -15.01 -6.59
C GLY A 60 -9.14 -14.54 -5.76
N LYS A 61 -8.23 -13.73 -6.33
CA LYS A 61 -7.07 -13.15 -5.65
C LYS A 61 -7.10 -11.63 -5.64
N VAL A 62 -6.27 -11.05 -4.76
CA VAL A 62 -6.01 -9.61 -4.64
C VAL A 62 -4.52 -9.39 -4.40
N TYR A 63 -4.01 -8.20 -4.71
CA TYR A 63 -2.71 -7.79 -4.18
C TYR A 63 -2.88 -7.23 -2.77
N GLN A 64 -2.06 -7.71 -1.84
CA GLN A 64 -2.02 -7.22 -0.48
C GLN A 64 -0.69 -6.51 -0.21
N LEU A 65 -0.81 -5.34 0.42
CA LEU A 65 0.30 -4.55 0.91
C LEU A 65 0.59 -4.93 2.36
N TRP A 66 1.86 -4.97 2.71
CA TRP A 66 2.35 -5.30 4.04
C TRP A 66 3.39 -4.29 4.51
N PHE A 67 3.39 -3.92 5.78
CA PHE A 67 4.57 -3.37 6.42
C PHE A 67 5.46 -4.52 6.90
N ASP A 68 6.77 -4.39 6.72
CA ASP A 68 7.77 -5.33 7.22
C ASP A 68 8.32 -4.84 8.56
N ASP A 69 7.87 -5.47 9.64
CA ASP A 69 8.31 -5.18 11.01
C ASP A 69 9.40 -6.19 11.41
N GLY A 70 10.60 -6.03 10.87
CA GLY A 70 11.75 -6.88 11.20
C GLY A 70 11.56 -8.35 10.80
N GLY A 71 10.97 -8.59 9.62
CA GLY A 71 10.66 -9.92 9.07
C GLY A 71 9.21 -10.36 9.31
N THR A 72 8.46 -9.64 10.14
CA THR A 72 7.02 -9.90 10.33
C THR A 72 6.19 -9.00 9.41
N MET A 73 5.49 -9.61 8.46
CA MET A 73 4.62 -8.89 7.52
C MET A 73 3.26 -8.57 8.15
N ARG A 74 3.05 -7.30 8.50
CA ARG A 74 1.78 -6.77 9.03
C ARG A 74 0.91 -6.22 7.91
N SER A 75 -0.34 -6.69 7.82
CA SER A 75 -1.25 -6.27 6.74
C SER A 75 -1.48 -4.76 6.73
N ALA A 76 -1.17 -4.12 5.62
CA ALA A 76 -1.22 -2.68 5.44
C ALA A 76 -2.25 -2.22 4.40
N GLY A 77 -2.95 -3.11 3.70
CA GLY A 77 -3.97 -2.68 2.73
C GLY A 77 -4.19 -3.70 1.63
N LEU A 78 -5.31 -3.57 0.93
CA LEU A 78 -5.63 -4.35 -0.25
C LEU A 78 -5.74 -3.40 -1.44
N MET A 79 -5.28 -3.84 -2.59
CA MET A 79 -5.59 -3.19 -3.86
C MET A 79 -6.92 -3.70 -4.39
N ASP A 80 -7.70 -2.81 -4.99
CA ASP A 80 -8.90 -3.17 -5.75
C ASP A 80 -8.47 -3.95 -7.01
N PRO A 81 -8.84 -5.24 -7.16
CA PRO A 81 -8.43 -6.05 -8.30
C PRO A 81 -8.99 -5.52 -9.63
N GLY A 82 -10.06 -4.73 -9.62
CA GLY A 82 -10.66 -4.13 -10.82
C GLY A 82 -9.95 -2.86 -11.32
N ARG A 83 -8.84 -2.44 -10.69
CA ARG A 83 -8.12 -1.21 -11.04
C ARG A 83 -6.64 -1.47 -11.27
N SER A 84 -6.18 -1.21 -12.49
CA SER A 84 -4.75 -1.28 -12.83
C SER A 84 -3.94 -0.10 -12.28
N THR A 85 -4.58 1.05 -12.07
CA THR A 85 -3.98 2.26 -11.48
C THR A 85 -4.83 2.75 -10.32
N GLN A 86 -4.22 2.89 -9.14
CA GLN A 86 -4.92 3.25 -7.91
C GLN A 86 -3.97 3.76 -6.83
N THR A 87 -4.52 4.52 -5.89
CA THR A 87 -3.82 5.02 -4.71
C THR A 87 -4.40 4.38 -3.46
N VAL A 88 -3.56 3.75 -2.67
CA VAL A 88 -3.93 3.07 -1.43
C VAL A 88 -3.27 3.80 -0.25
N LEU A 89 -4.09 4.36 0.64
CA LEU A 89 -3.60 4.76 1.95
C LEU A 89 -3.30 3.50 2.75
N MET A 90 -2.05 3.31 3.15
CA MET A 90 -1.66 2.13 3.91
C MET A 90 -2.23 2.24 5.33
N ARG A 91 -2.89 1.16 5.76
CA ARG A 91 -3.50 1.00 7.07
C ARG A 91 -2.43 0.69 8.12
N GLY A 92 -2.53 1.36 9.26
CA GLY A 92 -1.58 1.24 10.36
C GLY A 92 -0.47 2.29 10.27
N ALA A 93 0.29 2.35 11.36
CA ALA A 93 1.49 3.17 11.49
C ALA A 93 2.65 2.60 10.67
N VAL A 94 3.55 3.49 10.23
CA VAL A 94 4.85 3.09 9.68
C VAL A 94 5.69 2.50 10.81
N ASP A 95 5.71 3.11 11.99
CA ASP A 95 6.21 2.54 13.26
C ASP A 95 7.56 1.83 13.18
N GLY A 96 8.52 2.42 12.43
CA GLY A 96 9.85 1.83 12.25
C GLY A 96 9.92 0.61 11.35
N ALA A 97 8.86 0.28 10.60
CA ALA A 97 8.89 -0.79 9.60
C ALA A 97 10.09 -0.59 8.64
N SER A 98 10.80 -1.69 8.35
CA SER A 98 11.99 -1.67 7.49
C SER A 98 11.64 -1.58 6.00
N GLY A 99 10.40 -1.90 5.64
CA GLY A 99 9.95 -1.84 4.26
C GLY A 99 8.47 -2.18 4.06
N VAL A 100 8.14 -2.38 2.79
CA VAL A 100 6.81 -2.77 2.31
C VAL A 100 6.93 -4.00 1.43
N GLY A 101 6.06 -4.98 1.69
CA GLY A 101 5.91 -6.17 0.86
C GLY A 101 4.61 -6.14 0.05
N ILE A 102 4.64 -6.79 -1.11
CA ILE A 102 3.46 -6.99 -1.97
C ILE A 102 3.35 -8.47 -2.29
N THR A 103 2.18 -9.07 -2.03
CA THR A 103 1.92 -10.49 -2.30
C THR A 103 0.61 -10.67 -3.06
N VAL A 104 0.38 -11.87 -3.59
CA VAL A 104 -0.88 -12.29 -4.21
C VAL A 104 -1.63 -13.13 -3.20
N GLU A 105 -2.78 -12.66 -2.74
CA GLU A 105 -3.52 -13.25 -1.62
C GLU A 105 -4.93 -13.65 -2.04
N PRO A 106 -5.62 -14.56 -1.34
CA PRO A 106 -7.05 -14.79 -1.52
C PRO A 106 -7.87 -13.50 -1.46
N ALA A 107 -9.00 -13.46 -2.16
CA ALA A 107 -9.95 -12.37 -2.05
C ALA A 107 -10.31 -12.07 -0.58
N GLY A 108 -10.29 -10.79 -0.21
CA GLY A 108 -10.41 -10.36 1.19
C GLY A 108 -9.08 -10.28 1.96
N GLY A 109 -7.99 -10.77 1.37
CA GLY A 109 -6.64 -10.76 1.94
C GLY A 109 -6.41 -11.85 2.98
N SER A 110 -5.24 -11.79 3.59
CA SER A 110 -4.74 -12.74 4.57
C SER A 110 -4.28 -12.02 5.85
N ARG A 111 -4.21 -12.77 6.95
CA ARG A 111 -3.63 -12.29 8.22
C ARG A 111 -2.10 -12.28 8.23
N ARG A 112 -1.50 -13.13 7.40
CA ARG A 112 -0.06 -13.25 7.11
C ARG A 112 0.09 -13.62 5.63
N PRO A 113 1.22 -13.33 4.98
CA PRO A 113 1.44 -13.72 3.59
C PRO A 113 1.18 -15.22 3.36
N THR A 114 0.45 -15.56 2.30
CA THR A 114 0.26 -16.95 1.87
C THR A 114 1.14 -17.32 0.67
N THR A 115 1.67 -16.32 -0.04
CA THR A 115 2.63 -16.49 -1.13
C THR A 115 3.94 -15.76 -0.84
N ALA A 116 4.98 -16.10 -1.60
CA ALA A 116 6.17 -15.28 -1.66
C ALA A 116 5.83 -13.85 -2.12
N PRO A 117 6.54 -12.82 -1.62
CA PRO A 117 6.40 -11.45 -2.12
C PRO A 117 6.75 -11.38 -3.61
N ILE A 118 5.88 -10.72 -4.38
CA ILE A 118 6.14 -10.38 -5.79
C ILE A 118 6.94 -9.07 -5.91
N ALA A 119 7.02 -8.30 -4.83
CA ALA A 119 7.90 -7.15 -4.69
C ALA A 119 8.18 -6.87 -3.20
N LEU A 120 9.38 -6.34 -2.94
CA LEU A 120 9.81 -5.80 -1.66
C LEU A 120 10.42 -4.42 -1.91
N LEU A 121 10.04 -3.45 -1.09
CA LEU A 121 10.61 -2.11 -1.09
C LEU A 121 11.14 -1.82 0.31
N GLY A 122 12.42 -1.52 0.47
CA GLY A 122 12.88 -0.91 1.72
C GLY A 122 12.31 0.50 1.85
N MET A 123 12.21 1.02 3.08
CA MET A 123 11.75 2.41 3.27
C MET A 123 12.57 3.41 2.45
N PRO A 124 11.93 4.46 1.92
CA PRO A 124 12.65 5.52 1.23
C PRO A 124 13.54 6.28 2.22
N ALA A 125 14.74 6.66 1.77
CA ALA A 125 15.72 7.43 2.55
C ALA A 125 15.34 8.92 2.64
#